data_AF-A0A9N8CWQ4-F1
#
_entry.id   AF-A0A9N8CWQ4-F1
#
_cell.length_a   1.000
_cell.length_b   1.000
_cell.length_c   1.000
_cell.angle_alpha   90.00
_cell.angle_beta   90.00
_cell.angle_gamma   90.00
#
_symmetry.space_group_name_H-M   'P 1'
#
loop_
_entity.id
_entity.type
_entity.pdbx_description
1 polymer ?
#
loop_
_entity_poly.entity_id
_entity_poly.type
_entity_poly.pdbx_seq_one_letter_code
_entity_poly.pdbx_strand_id
1 'polypeptide(L)'
;MKLYMFYVGGNAGKSNIEVHDVQFVAAEQPTDAWPTLRENWFGDKDKIHIDGYAVINWADGFEIELRKEPSTSEYRLYFVNVGGYIPSNLAELHEFDLFVAKTAHEAKQKAL
;
A
#
# COMPACT_ATOMS: atom_id res chain seq x y z
N MET A 1 -17.59 -5.22 -2.86
CA MET A 1 -16.40 -4.36 -2.74
C MET A 1 -15.27 -5.10 -2.05
N LYS A 2 -14.04 -4.96 -2.55
CA LYS A 2 -12.83 -5.58 -2.01
C LYS A 2 -11.80 -4.49 -1.77
N LEU A 3 -10.90 -4.70 -0.80
CA LEU A 3 -9.74 -3.85 -0.62
C LEU A 3 -8.63 -4.34 -1.56
N TYR A 4 -8.06 -3.44 -2.34
CA TYR A 4 -6.93 -3.72 -3.21
C TYR A 4 -5.71 -2.93 -2.74
N MET A 5 -4.54 -3.55 -2.83
CA MET A 5 -3.24 -2.90 -2.72
C MET A 5 -2.60 -2.89 -4.11
N PHE A 6 -2.24 -1.71 -4.60
CA PHE A 6 -1.60 -1.51 -5.90
C PHE A 6 -0.17 -1.03 -5.70
N TYR A 7 0.76 -1.63 -6.43
CA TYR A 7 2.09 -1.09 -6.64
C TYR A 7 2.07 -0.30 -7.96
N VAL A 8 2.28 1.00 -7.87
CA VAL A 8 2.17 1.93 -8.99
C VAL A 8 3.50 2.63 -9.22
N GLY A 9 3.82 2.86 -10.49
CA GLY A 9 5.03 3.53 -10.93
C GLY A 9 4.71 4.72 -11.83
N GLY A 10 5.64 5.66 -11.93
CA GLY A 10 5.54 6.74 -12.90
C GLY A 10 6.55 7.85 -12.70
N ASN A 11 6.47 8.87 -13.55
CA ASN A 11 7.25 10.09 -13.39
C ASN A 11 6.63 11.01 -12.33
N ALA A 12 7.47 11.73 -11.59
CA ALA A 12 7.07 12.74 -10.63
C ALA A 12 7.82 14.05 -10.87
N GLY A 13 7.32 14.85 -11.82
CA GLY A 13 7.78 16.21 -12.13
C GLY A 13 9.26 16.30 -12.53
N LYS A 14 10.15 16.35 -11.52
CA LYS A 14 11.61 16.48 -11.68
C LYS A 14 12.39 15.18 -11.39
N SER A 15 11.72 14.07 -11.13
CA SER A 15 12.39 12.78 -10.94
C SER A 15 13.22 12.44 -12.18
N ASN A 16 14.51 12.15 -11.99
CA ASN A 16 15.40 11.75 -13.09
C ASN A 16 15.16 10.30 -13.52
N ILE A 17 14.59 9.49 -12.63
CA ILE A 17 14.22 8.10 -12.84
C ILE A 17 12.77 7.90 -12.40
N GLU A 18 12.19 6.76 -12.77
CA GLU A 18 10.88 6.36 -12.31
C GLU A 18 10.83 6.19 -10.79
N VAL A 19 9.70 6.59 -10.20
CA VAL A 19 9.41 6.42 -8.78
C VAL A 19 8.19 5.52 -8.61
N HIS A 20 8.12 4.85 -7.47
CA HIS A 20 7.05 3.90 -7.17
C HIS A 20 6.38 4.25 -5.84
N ASP A 21 5.13 3.83 -5.69
CA ASP A 21 4.34 3.99 -4.47
C ASP A 21 3.35 2.83 -4.30
N VAL A 22 2.82 2.69 -3.08
CA VAL A 22 1.75 1.75 -2.74
C VAL A 22 0.47 2.52 -2.48
N GLN A 23 -0.61 2.17 -3.18
CA GLN A 23 -1.93 2.76 -2.96
C GLN A 23 -2.97 1.69 -2.61
N PHE A 24 -3.87 2.05 -1.70
CA PHE A 24 -5.00 1.21 -1.30
C PHE A 24 -6.31 1.78 -1.81
N VAL A 25 -7.12 0.95 -2.47
CA VAL A 25 -8.42 1.36 -3.01
C VAL A 25 -9.49 0.29 -2.73
N ALA A 26 -10.66 0.73 -2.28
CA ALA A 26 -11.84 -0.12 -2.17
C ALA A 26 -12.64 -0.08 -3.49
N ALA A 27 -12.81 -1.22 -4.15
CA ALA A 27 -13.43 -1.31 -5.48
C ALA A 27 -14.17 -2.64 -5.69
N GLU A 28 -15.05 -2.75 -6.69
CA GLU A 28 -15.65 -4.05 -7.05
C GLU A 28 -14.68 -4.86 -7.91
N GLN A 29 -14.14 -4.24 -8.96
CA GLN A 29 -13.11 -4.79 -9.83
C GLN A 29 -11.83 -3.93 -9.75
N PRO A 30 -10.64 -4.49 -10.02
CA PRO A 30 -9.40 -3.73 -9.95
C PRO A 30 -9.38 -2.53 -10.92
N THR A 31 -10.05 -2.65 -12.07
CA THR A 31 -10.16 -1.57 -13.07
C THR A 31 -10.95 -0.37 -12.57
N ASP A 32 -11.87 -0.56 -11.63
CA ASP A 32 -12.67 0.53 -11.05
C ASP A 32 -11.80 1.46 -10.19
N ALA A 33 -10.60 1.02 -9.79
CA ALA A 33 -9.65 1.81 -9.02
C ALA A 33 -8.88 2.86 -9.85
N TRP A 34 -8.82 2.73 -11.19
CA TRP A 34 -7.96 3.59 -12.02
C TRP A 34 -8.18 5.10 -11.86
N PRO A 35 -9.43 5.62 -11.77
CA PRO A 35 -9.64 7.04 -11.53
C PRO A 35 -9.04 7.49 -10.19
N THR A 36 -9.21 6.70 -9.14
CA THR A 36 -8.67 6.97 -7.80
C THR A 36 -7.16 6.90 -7.78
N LEU A 37 -6.56 5.88 -8.41
CA LEU A 37 -5.11 5.73 -8.49
C LEU A 37 -4.46 6.95 -9.16
N ARG A 38 -5.03 7.39 -10.29
CA ARG A 38 -4.58 8.57 -11.01
C ARG A 38 -4.74 9.85 -10.21
N GLU A 39 -5.85 10.00 -9.47
CA GLU A 39 -6.09 11.19 -8.68
C GLU A 39 -5.14 11.29 -7.49
N ASN A 40 -4.84 10.16 -6.86
CA ASN A 40 -3.96 10.07 -5.69
C ASN A 40 -2.47 10.08 -6.06
N TRP A 41 -2.11 9.78 -7.31
CA TRP A 41 -0.72 9.81 -7.75
C TRP A 41 -0.09 11.17 -7.51
N PHE A 42 1.01 11.18 -6.77
CA PHE A 42 1.72 12.41 -6.40
C PHE A 42 2.55 12.99 -7.55
N GLY A 43 2.84 12.17 -8.57
CA GLY A 43 3.58 12.57 -9.75
C GLY A 43 2.68 13.04 -10.90
N ASP A 44 3.14 12.82 -12.13
CA ASP A 44 2.43 13.26 -13.32
C ASP A 44 1.27 12.31 -13.64
N LYS A 45 0.03 12.81 -13.52
CA LYS A 45 -1.21 12.01 -13.62
C LYS A 45 -1.37 11.27 -14.96
N ASP A 46 -0.75 11.74 -16.03
CA ASP A 46 -0.77 11.10 -17.35
C ASP A 46 0.37 10.07 -17.55
N LYS A 47 1.24 9.89 -16.55
CA LYS A 47 2.42 9.00 -16.58
C LYS A 47 2.39 7.87 -15.56
N ILE A 48 1.33 7.78 -14.74
CA ILE A 48 1.14 6.65 -13.82
C ILE A 48 0.84 5.36 -14.59
N HIS A 49 1.43 4.27 -14.13
CA HIS A 49 1.13 2.90 -14.55
C HIS A 49 1.02 1.97 -13.33
N ILE A 50 0.56 0.74 -13.56
CA ILE A 50 0.38 -0.28 -12.52
C ILE A 50 1.33 -1.42 -12.83
N ASP A 51 2.24 -1.71 -11.91
CA ASP A 51 3.16 -2.85 -12.01
C ASP A 51 2.55 -4.13 -11.44
N GLY A 52 1.69 -3.99 -10.43
CA GLY A 52 1.04 -5.14 -9.80
C GLY A 52 -0.05 -4.73 -8.81
N TYR A 53 -0.91 -5.69 -8.47
CA TYR A 53 -1.90 -5.50 -7.41
C TYR A 53 -2.27 -6.82 -6.74
N ALA A 54 -2.76 -6.72 -5.50
CA ALA A 54 -3.30 -7.84 -4.74
C ALA A 54 -4.66 -7.47 -4.13
N VAL A 55 -5.53 -8.48 -3.99
CA VAL A 55 -6.75 -8.36 -3.20
C VAL A 55 -6.40 -8.65 -1.75
N ILE A 56 -6.69 -7.71 -0.86
CA ILE A 56 -6.44 -7.83 0.57
C ILE A 56 -7.70 -8.34 1.25
N ASN A 57 -7.80 -9.66 1.40
CA ASN A 57 -8.89 -10.33 2.11
C ASN A 57 -8.43 -11.05 3.40
N TRP A 58 -7.13 -11.06 3.66
CA TRP A 58 -6.56 -11.68 4.85
C TRP A 58 -5.19 -11.08 5.19
N ALA A 59 -4.90 -10.90 6.48
CA ALA A 59 -3.56 -10.57 6.97
C ALA A 59 -3.40 -10.99 8.44
N ASP A 60 -2.20 -11.48 8.81
CA ASP A 60 -1.79 -11.73 10.20
C ASP A 60 -2.80 -12.52 11.05
N GLY A 61 -3.45 -13.53 10.46
CA GLY A 61 -4.44 -14.36 11.16
C GLY A 61 -5.89 -13.92 11.02
N PHE A 62 -6.15 -12.76 10.41
CA PHE A 62 -7.48 -12.15 10.35
C PHE A 62 -8.02 -12.07 8.93
N GLU A 63 -9.31 -12.33 8.78
CA GLU A 63 -10.07 -11.98 7.58
C GLU A 63 -10.30 -10.46 7.51
N ILE A 64 -10.21 -9.90 6.31
CA ILE A 64 -10.39 -8.47 6.05
C ILE A 64 -11.66 -8.28 5.21
N GLU A 65 -12.63 -7.58 5.80
CA GLU A 65 -13.89 -7.25 5.16
C GLU A 65 -14.13 -5.73 5.11
N LEU A 66 -14.82 -5.28 4.07
CA LEU A 66 -15.29 -3.90 3.96
C LEU A 66 -16.78 -3.82 4.29
N ARG A 67 -17.14 -2.93 5.21
CA ARG A 67 -18.52 -2.66 5.65
C ARG A 67 -18.77 -1.16 5.66
N LYS A 68 -20.05 -0.76 5.63
CA LYS A 68 -20.42 0.67 5.70
C LYS A 68 -20.33 1.19 7.13
N GLU A 69 -20.57 0.31 8.08
CA GLU A 69 -20.52 0.59 9.51
C GLU A 69 -19.06 0.55 9.99
N PRO A 70 -18.67 1.43 10.93
CA PRO A 70 -17.36 1.35 11.54
C PRO A 70 -17.14 0.00 12.24
N SER A 71 -15.94 -0.54 12.12
CA SER A 71 -15.54 -1.73 12.89
C SER A 71 -15.50 -1.42 14.39
N THR A 72 -16.01 -2.34 15.20
CA THR A 72 -15.90 -2.32 16.67
C THR A 72 -14.71 -3.14 17.17
N SER A 73 -13.89 -3.69 16.26
CA SER A 73 -12.68 -4.43 16.61
C SER A 73 -11.67 -3.49 17.27
N GLU A 74 -11.00 -3.98 18.31
CA GLU A 74 -9.82 -3.32 18.88
C GLU A 74 -8.59 -3.45 17.98
N TYR A 75 -8.60 -4.40 17.04
CA TYR A 75 -7.54 -4.60 16.06
C TYR A 75 -7.79 -3.78 14.79
N ARG A 76 -6.69 -3.30 14.20
CA ARG A 76 -6.65 -2.53 12.97
C ARG A 76 -5.61 -3.12 12.02
N LEU A 77 -5.86 -2.95 10.73
CA LEU A 77 -4.89 -3.24 9.67
C LEU A 77 -3.90 -2.08 9.55
N TYR A 78 -2.61 -2.41 9.54
CA TYR A 78 -1.51 -1.47 9.38
C TYR A 78 -0.67 -1.88 8.17
N PHE A 79 -0.43 -0.93 7.28
CA PHE A 79 0.66 -1.01 6.31
C PHE A 79 1.93 -0.47 6.96
N VAL A 80 3.00 -1.28 6.96
CA VAL A 80 4.29 -0.87 7.50
C VAL A 80 5.31 -0.96 6.37
N ASN A 81 5.90 0.19 6.03
CA ASN A 81 7.02 0.30 5.10
C ASN A 81 8.30 0.52 5.91
N VAL A 82 9.31 -0.34 5.70
CA VAL A 82 10.58 -0.32 6.41
C VAL A 82 11.70 -0.02 5.42
N GLY A 83 12.31 1.15 5.58
CA GLY A 83 13.54 1.53 4.87
C GLY A 83 14.79 1.01 5.59
N GLY A 84 15.80 0.60 4.82
CA GLY A 84 17.06 0.11 5.36
C GLY A 84 18.22 0.22 4.39
N TYR A 85 19.44 0.17 4.91
CA TYR A 85 20.67 0.30 4.13
C TYR A 85 21.59 -0.87 4.40
N ILE A 86 22.18 -1.41 3.33
CA ILE A 86 23.24 -2.42 3.42
C ILE A 86 24.50 -1.90 2.71
N PRO A 87 25.72 -2.22 3.20
CA PRO A 87 26.96 -1.64 2.65
C PRO A 87 27.21 -1.90 1.16
N SER A 88 26.63 -2.96 0.61
CA SER A 88 26.80 -3.37 -0.78
C SER A 88 25.80 -2.74 -1.76
N ASN A 89 24.84 -1.94 -1.29
CA ASN A 89 23.83 -1.31 -2.13
C ASN A 89 23.88 0.22 -1.99
N LEU A 90 23.77 0.93 -3.12
CA LEU A 90 23.72 2.39 -3.15
C LEU A 90 22.34 2.90 -2.74
N ALA A 91 21.28 2.25 -3.21
CA ALA A 91 19.91 2.67 -2.96
C ALA A 91 19.41 2.13 -1.61
N GLU A 92 18.55 2.91 -0.95
CA GLU A 92 17.78 2.45 0.20
C GLU A 92 16.89 1.27 -0.21
N LEU A 93 16.96 0.19 0.56
CA LEU A 93 16.06 -0.94 0.42
C LEU A 93 14.78 -0.65 1.16
N HIS A 94 13.65 -1.07 0.58
CA HIS A 94 12.35 -0.97 1.19
C HIS A 94 11.66 -2.33 1.15
N GLU A 95 11.23 -2.78 2.31
CA GLU A 95 10.36 -3.94 2.49
C GLU A 95 9.06 -3.42 3.11
N PHE A 96 7.92 -3.96 2.67
CA PHE A 96 6.63 -3.58 3.23
C PHE A 96 5.72 -4.79 3.38
N ASP A 97 4.86 -4.76 4.40
CA ASP A 97 3.84 -5.77 4.61
C ASP A 97 2.64 -5.22 5.41
N LEU A 98 1.63 -6.06 5.58
CA LEU A 98 0.39 -5.78 6.30
C LEU A 98 0.35 -6.53 7.63
N PHE A 99 0.10 -5.80 8.71
CA PHE A 99 0.05 -6.32 10.07
C PHE A 99 -1.28 -5.99 10.75
N VAL A 100 -1.76 -6.87 11.61
CA VAL A 100 -2.97 -6.62 12.41
C VAL A 100 -2.58 -6.42 13.86
N ALA A 101 -2.86 -5.24 14.40
CA ALA A 101 -2.44 -4.86 15.74
C ALA A 101 -3.45 -3.95 16.42
N LYS A 102 -3.36 -3.79 17.74
CA LYS A 102 -4.19 -2.82 18.48
C LYS A 102 -3.65 -1.40 18.37
N THR A 103 -2.34 -1.26 18.15
CA THR A 103 -1.65 0.03 18.07
C THR A 103 -0.62 0.05 16.95
N ALA A 104 -0.29 1.25 16.46
CA ALA A 104 0.78 1.43 15.49
C ALA A 104 2.16 1.04 16.06
N HIS A 105 2.36 1.16 17.38
CA HIS A 105 3.61 0.73 18.02
C HIS A 105 3.76 -0.79 17.95
N GLU A 106 2.71 -1.54 18.30
CA GLU A 106 2.69 -3.00 18.18
C GLU A 106 2.89 -3.45 16.73
N ALA A 107 2.22 -2.82 15.75
CA ALA A 107 2.44 -3.14 14.33
C ALA A 107 3.90 -2.95 13.90
N LYS A 108 4.56 -1.88 14.36
CA LYS A 108 5.99 -1.65 14.11
C LYS A 108 6.88 -2.71 14.76
N GLN A 109 6.55 -3.17 15.97
CA GLN A 109 7.31 -4.24 16.63
C GLN A 109 7.17 -5.58 15.90
N LYS A 110 6.01 -5.86 15.29
CA LYS A 110 5.82 -7.06 14.46
C LYS A 110 6.60 -7.03 13.15
N ALA A 111 6.90 -5.83 12.64
CA ALA A 111 7.55 -5.62 11.34
C ALA A 111 9.10 -5.58 11.39
N LEU A 112 9.69 -5.57 12.59
CA LEU A 112 11.13 -5.53 12.83
C LEU A 112 11.65 -6.91 13.27
#